data_AF-A0A817ETH2-F1
#
_entry.id   AF-A0A817ETH2-F1
#
_cell.length_a   1.000
_cell.length_b   1.000
_cell.length_c   1.000
_cell.angle_alpha   90.00
_cell.angle_beta   90.00
_cell.angle_gamma   90.00
#
_symmetry.space_group_name_H-M   'P 1'
#
loop_
_entity.id
_entity.type
_entity.pdbx_description
1 polymer ?
#
loop_
_entity_poly.entity_id
_entity_poly.type
_entity_poly.pdbx_seq_one_letter_code
_entity_poly.pdbx_strand_id
1 'polypeptide(L)'
;MNNNNNNNNNNNNNNNNNTEELITYLLQYGISDRMIAIIEKQHICDEDLQIMDRDDVEHLFKNEYGFTFRDRKQFWNMLQKIQSNSNFNIKHGQIIDTSAILEHIYGFADEDLENNDLKERQSITSSSSNTHRQSTITDLFDKKTSNDDSNNSNSASYISEFSLSSDYVFTYPSILPGFSSNIKEALKTDAIHQHWATFINELARWIMSIKPYLREQHEYQAIGQTLYEKYPSIGTTGPKPWSFLCRSLSQRIRTERWQRRKTFATKKRKEDDMKTIDRNYDNI
;
A
#
# COMPACT_ATOMS: atom_id res chain seq x y z
N MET A 1 -25.13 -22.84 -41.67
CA MET A 1 -25.21 -23.15 -40.23
C MET A 1 -23.84 -23.60 -39.75
N ASN A 2 -23.43 -23.06 -38.61
CA ASN A 2 -22.27 -23.40 -37.78
C ASN A 2 -20.87 -23.30 -38.38
N ASN A 3 -20.20 -22.20 -38.05
CA ASN A 3 -18.77 -22.21 -37.74
C ASN A 3 -18.48 -21.14 -36.69
N ASN A 4 -18.38 -21.54 -35.43
CA ASN A 4 -17.83 -20.73 -34.35
C ASN A 4 -17.35 -21.66 -33.24
N ASN A 5 -16.02 -21.78 -33.10
CA ASN A 5 -15.30 -21.91 -31.82
C ASN A 5 -13.86 -22.37 -32.08
N ASN A 6 -12.90 -21.49 -31.83
CA ASN A 6 -11.58 -21.82 -31.27
C ASN A 6 -10.75 -20.54 -31.13
N ASN A 7 -10.85 -19.86 -29.98
CA ASN A 7 -9.93 -18.75 -29.67
C ASN A 7 -9.58 -18.59 -28.18
N ASN A 8 -9.79 -19.59 -27.32
CA ASN A 8 -9.57 -19.46 -25.86
C ASN A 8 -8.28 -20.07 -25.30
N ASN A 9 -7.37 -20.65 -26.12
CA ASN A 9 -6.17 -21.32 -25.60
C ASN A 9 -4.87 -20.49 -25.59
N ASN A 10 -4.85 -19.25 -26.11
CA ASN A 10 -3.60 -18.49 -26.22
C ASN A 10 -3.19 -17.68 -24.98
N ASN A 11 -4.07 -17.45 -24.00
CA ASN A 11 -3.74 -16.60 -22.85
C ASN A 11 -2.93 -17.29 -21.74
N ASN A 12 -2.96 -18.64 -21.65
CA ASN A 12 -2.23 -19.34 -20.59
C ASN A 12 -0.72 -19.49 -20.87
N ASN A 13 -0.30 -19.55 -22.14
CA ASN A 13 1.12 -19.73 -22.49
C ASN A 13 1.97 -18.47 -22.25
N ASN A 14 1.38 -17.27 -22.38
CA ASN A 14 2.15 -16.03 -22.21
C ASN A 14 2.55 -15.75 -20.75
N ASN A 15 1.76 -16.18 -19.77
CA ASN A 15 2.07 -15.90 -18.36
C ASN A 15 3.20 -16.79 -17.79
N ASN A 16 3.34 -18.01 -18.31
CA ASN A 16 4.38 -18.93 -17.84
C ASN A 16 5.77 -18.47 -18.30
N ASN A 17 5.90 -17.99 -19.54
CA ASN A 17 7.16 -17.50 -20.08
C ASN A 17 7.71 -16.30 -19.29
N ASN A 18 6.85 -15.35 -18.90
CA ASN A 18 7.26 -14.20 -18.09
C ASN A 18 7.77 -14.60 -16.70
N THR A 19 7.23 -15.69 -16.14
CA THR A 19 7.60 -16.16 -14.80
C THR A 19 9.00 -16.79 -14.81
N GLU A 20 9.31 -17.62 -15.82
CA GLU A 20 10.65 -18.23 -15.97
C GLU A 20 11.75 -17.20 -16.25
N GLU A 21 11.45 -16.19 -17.07
CA GLU A 21 12.38 -15.07 -17.31
C GLU A 21 12.68 -14.29 -16.02
N LEU A 22 11.65 -14.00 -15.22
CA LEU A 22 11.81 -13.35 -13.92
C LEU A 22 12.68 -14.20 -12.98
N ILE A 23 12.42 -15.51 -12.88
CA ILE A 23 13.19 -16.43 -12.02
C ILE A 23 14.66 -16.45 -12.44
N THR A 24 14.93 -16.58 -13.74
CA THR A 24 16.29 -16.59 -14.30
C THR A 24 17.02 -15.30 -13.96
N TYR A 25 16.32 -14.17 -14.08
CA TYR A 25 16.86 -12.88 -13.71
C TYR A 25 17.15 -12.77 -12.20
N LEU A 26 16.25 -13.23 -11.32
CA LEU A 26 16.48 -13.24 -9.87
C LEU A 26 17.69 -14.08 -9.48
N LEU A 27 17.87 -15.25 -10.11
CA LEU A 27 19.03 -16.12 -9.90
C LEU A 27 20.33 -15.43 -10.32
N GLN A 28 20.34 -14.70 -11.44
CA GLN A 28 21.51 -13.96 -11.91
C GLN A 28 21.98 -12.89 -10.90
N TYR A 29 21.06 -12.33 -10.11
CA TYR A 29 21.39 -11.37 -9.04
C TYR A 29 21.73 -12.03 -7.69
N GLY A 30 21.87 -13.36 -7.68
CA GLY A 30 22.24 -14.13 -6.50
C GLY A 30 21.13 -14.25 -5.47
N ILE A 31 19.86 -14.10 -5.87
CA ILE A 31 18.73 -14.40 -4.99
C ILE A 31 18.62 -15.92 -4.84
N SER A 32 18.56 -16.39 -3.59
CA SER A 32 18.50 -17.82 -3.31
C SER A 32 17.22 -18.48 -3.84
N ASP A 33 17.32 -19.75 -4.24
CA ASP A 33 16.18 -20.57 -4.67
C ASP A 33 15.03 -20.57 -3.65
N ARG A 34 15.37 -20.52 -2.36
CA ARG A 34 14.41 -20.43 -1.26
C ARG A 34 13.58 -19.15 -1.30
N MET A 35 14.17 -18.01 -1.63
CA MET A 35 13.42 -16.74 -1.77
C MET A 35 12.56 -16.77 -3.04
N ILE A 36 13.08 -17.35 -4.12
CA ILE A 36 12.35 -17.52 -5.38
C ILE A 36 11.10 -18.39 -5.16
N ALA A 37 11.24 -19.51 -4.43
CA ALA A 37 10.10 -20.36 -4.10
C ALA A 37 8.99 -19.61 -3.34
N ILE A 38 9.31 -18.60 -2.53
CA ILE A 38 8.31 -17.75 -1.86
C ILE A 38 7.63 -16.82 -2.85
N ILE A 39 8.39 -16.20 -3.74
CA ILE A 39 7.88 -15.32 -4.80
C ILE A 39 6.89 -16.09 -5.67
N GLU A 40 7.26 -17.30 -6.11
CA GLU A 40 6.39 -18.19 -6.88
C GLU A 40 5.15 -18.60 -6.08
N LYS A 41 5.33 -19.04 -4.83
CA LYS A 41 4.24 -19.47 -3.93
C LYS A 41 3.23 -18.35 -3.66
N GLN A 42 3.70 -17.10 -3.57
CA GLN A 42 2.85 -15.91 -3.38
C GLN A 42 2.35 -15.32 -4.69
N HIS A 43 2.73 -15.90 -5.84
CA HIS A 43 2.40 -15.43 -7.19
C HIS A 43 2.77 -13.96 -7.42
N ILE A 44 3.93 -13.54 -6.93
CA ILE A 44 4.44 -12.18 -7.09
C ILE A 44 4.98 -12.04 -8.52
N CYS A 45 4.37 -11.16 -9.31
CA CYS A 45 4.83 -10.87 -10.67
C CYS A 45 5.91 -9.78 -10.71
N ASP A 46 6.47 -9.52 -11.89
CA ASP A 46 7.44 -8.46 -12.13
C ASP A 46 6.85 -7.08 -11.81
N GLU A 47 5.57 -6.81 -12.13
CA GLU A 47 4.94 -5.55 -11.74
C GLU A 47 4.83 -5.40 -10.21
N ASP A 48 4.59 -6.50 -9.49
CA ASP A 48 4.58 -6.50 -8.02
C ASP A 48 5.97 -6.22 -7.44
N LEU A 49 7.04 -6.78 -8.03
CA LEU A 49 8.42 -6.51 -7.63
C LEU A 49 8.78 -5.04 -7.87
N GLN A 50 8.36 -4.49 -9.00
CA GLN A 50 8.59 -3.10 -9.32
C GLN A 50 7.97 -2.17 -8.29
N ILE A 51 6.85 -2.53 -7.66
CA ILE A 51 6.12 -1.68 -6.69
C ILE A 51 6.40 -1.99 -5.22
N MET A 52 7.19 -3.02 -4.97
CA MET A 52 7.51 -3.47 -3.62
C MET A 52 8.38 -2.43 -2.91
N ASP A 53 8.05 -2.16 -1.66
CA ASP A 53 8.88 -1.33 -0.77
C ASP A 53 9.59 -2.19 0.29
N ARG A 54 10.41 -1.54 1.13
CA ARG A 54 11.20 -2.22 2.17
C ARG A 54 10.33 -2.99 3.16
N ASP A 55 9.18 -2.42 3.53
CA ASP A 55 8.27 -3.03 4.50
C ASP A 55 7.57 -4.24 3.88
N ASP A 56 7.22 -4.18 2.59
CA ASP A 56 6.70 -5.33 1.85
C ASP A 56 7.71 -6.48 1.82
N VAL A 57 8.99 -6.21 1.57
CA VAL A 57 10.06 -7.23 1.62
C VAL A 57 10.16 -7.82 3.03
N GLU A 58 10.10 -6.98 4.05
CA GLU A 58 10.10 -7.48 5.43
C GLU A 58 8.92 -8.41 5.66
N HIS A 59 7.70 -7.99 5.32
CA HIS A 59 6.50 -8.81 5.49
C HIS A 59 6.51 -10.09 4.66
N LEU A 60 7.08 -10.05 3.45
CA LEU A 60 7.18 -11.20 2.56
C LEU A 60 8.00 -12.32 3.18
N PHE A 61 9.13 -11.98 3.82
CA PHE A 61 10.08 -12.96 4.35
C PHE A 61 10.05 -13.13 5.87
N LYS A 62 9.34 -12.28 6.62
CA LYS A 62 9.29 -12.32 8.10
C LYS A 62 8.60 -13.56 8.66
N ASN A 63 7.66 -14.14 7.91
CA ASN A 63 6.88 -15.30 8.37
C ASN A 63 7.48 -16.65 7.95
N GLU A 64 8.53 -16.66 7.13
CA GLU A 64 9.15 -17.90 6.67
C GLU A 64 10.45 -18.15 7.45
N TYR A 65 10.46 -19.24 8.23
CA TYR A 65 11.54 -19.60 9.13
C TYR A 65 12.89 -19.68 8.40
N GLY A 66 13.80 -18.74 8.70
CA GLY A 66 15.21 -18.83 8.33
C GLY A 66 15.71 -17.85 7.27
N PHE A 67 14.97 -16.81 6.89
CA PHE A 67 15.57 -15.67 6.19
C PHE A 67 16.15 -14.69 7.21
N THR A 68 17.44 -14.43 7.07
CA THR A 68 18.17 -13.48 7.89
C THR A 68 17.88 -12.04 7.45
N PHE A 69 18.25 -11.06 8.28
CA PHE A 69 18.24 -9.65 7.87
C PHE A 69 19.09 -9.41 6.62
N ARG A 70 20.21 -10.13 6.49
CA ARG A 70 21.11 -10.04 5.34
C ARG A 70 20.42 -10.44 4.04
N ASP A 71 19.66 -11.54 4.05
CA ASP A 71 18.92 -12.03 2.87
C ASP A 71 17.89 -11.00 2.42
N ARG A 72 17.13 -10.43 3.37
CA ARG A 72 16.15 -9.37 3.08
C ARG A 72 16.81 -8.09 2.55
N LYS A 73 17.93 -7.67 3.12
CA LYS A 73 18.72 -6.51 2.65
C LYS A 73 19.22 -6.75 1.22
N GLN A 74 19.75 -7.95 0.93
CA GLN A 74 20.20 -8.31 -0.42
C GLN A 74 19.06 -8.27 -1.44
N PHE A 75 17.90 -8.85 -1.12
CA PHE A 75 16.73 -8.81 -1.99
C PHE A 75 16.23 -7.38 -2.23
N TRP A 76 16.17 -6.56 -1.18
CA TRP A 76 15.80 -5.15 -1.30
C TRP A 76 16.76 -4.38 -2.21
N ASN A 77 18.07 -4.56 -2.06
CA ASN A 77 19.05 -3.90 -2.91
C ASN A 77 18.90 -4.30 -4.38
N MET A 78 18.58 -5.57 -4.65
CA MET A 78 18.27 -6.03 -5.99
C MET A 78 17.00 -5.35 -6.55
N LEU A 79 15.93 -5.25 -5.77
CA LEU A 79 14.72 -4.54 -6.20
C LEU A 79 15.01 -3.08 -6.53
N GLN A 80 15.83 -2.41 -5.74
CA GLN A 80 16.23 -1.03 -6.04
C GLN A 80 16.96 -0.93 -7.39
N LYS A 81 17.80 -1.92 -7.75
CA LYS A 81 18.45 -1.97 -9.08
C LYS A 81 17.43 -2.13 -10.20
N ILE A 82 16.44 -3.00 -10.03
CA ILE A 82 15.35 -3.18 -11.00
C ILE A 82 14.57 -1.87 -11.17
N GLN A 83 14.21 -1.22 -10.06
CA GLN A 83 13.42 0.02 -10.07
C GLN A 83 14.20 1.21 -10.65
N SER A 84 15.51 1.27 -10.44
CA SER A 84 16.37 2.34 -10.97
C SER A 84 16.63 2.18 -12.47
N ASN A 85 16.60 0.94 -12.96
CA ASN A 85 16.65 0.65 -14.38
C ASN A 85 15.25 0.86 -14.99
N SER A 86 14.83 2.11 -15.15
CA SER A 86 13.51 2.49 -15.72
C SER A 86 13.23 1.94 -17.14
N ASN A 87 14.22 1.31 -17.78
CA ASN A 87 14.10 0.57 -19.04
C ASN A 87 13.97 -0.95 -18.85
N PHE A 88 13.59 -1.42 -17.66
CA PHE A 88 13.41 -2.84 -17.37
C PHE A 88 12.14 -3.39 -18.03
N ASN A 89 12.16 -3.49 -19.36
CA ASN A 89 11.19 -4.20 -20.16
C ASN A 89 11.82 -5.56 -20.48
N ILE A 90 11.49 -6.59 -19.67
CA ILE A 90 12.02 -7.96 -19.77
C ILE A 90 11.84 -8.54 -21.18
N LYS A 91 10.93 -7.95 -21.98
CA LYS A 91 10.58 -8.34 -23.35
C LYS A 91 11.74 -8.36 -24.36
N HIS A 92 12.90 -7.79 -24.06
CA HIS A 92 14.09 -7.93 -24.91
C HIS A 92 15.30 -8.26 -24.06
N GLY A 93 15.72 -9.53 -24.07
CA GLY A 93 16.86 -10.10 -23.34
C GLY A 93 18.25 -9.53 -23.70
N GLN A 94 18.40 -8.21 -23.76
CA GLN A 94 19.67 -7.51 -23.77
C GLN A 94 19.91 -6.90 -22.39
N ILE A 95 20.71 -7.61 -21.60
CA ILE A 95 21.27 -7.12 -20.35
C ILE A 95 22.33 -6.07 -20.71
N ILE A 96 22.06 -4.80 -20.43
CA ILE A 96 23.05 -3.73 -20.52
C ILE A 96 23.86 -3.73 -19.22
N ASP A 97 25.18 -3.89 -19.32
CA ASP A 97 26.10 -3.82 -18.19
C ASP A 97 26.19 -2.39 -17.65
N THR A 98 25.58 -2.13 -16.49
CA THR A 98 25.57 -0.83 -15.81
C THR A 98 26.40 -0.84 -14.53
N SER A 99 27.47 -1.65 -14.45
CA SER A 99 28.37 -1.73 -13.30
C SER A 99 28.94 -0.38 -12.82
N ALA A 100 28.90 0.68 -13.64
CA ALA A 100 29.44 2.00 -13.31
C ALA A 100 28.53 2.94 -12.47
N ILE A 101 27.24 2.65 -12.26
CA ILE A 101 26.32 3.62 -11.60
C ILE A 101 26.12 3.37 -10.09
N LEU A 102 26.65 2.26 -9.56
CA LEU A 102 26.23 1.72 -8.26
C LEU A 102 27.08 2.13 -7.04
N GLU A 103 28.16 2.90 -7.20
CA GLU A 103 29.00 3.31 -6.05
C GLU A 103 28.48 4.55 -5.29
N HIS A 104 27.48 5.28 -5.80
CA HIS A 104 27.07 6.56 -5.21
C HIS A 104 25.86 6.52 -4.25
N ILE A 105 25.25 5.35 -4.00
CA ILE A 105 24.02 5.25 -3.17
C ILE A 105 24.27 4.65 -1.77
N TYR A 106 25.45 4.09 -1.48
CA TYR A 106 25.77 3.52 -0.16
C TYR A 106 26.43 4.51 0.78
N GLY A 107 25.62 5.39 1.36
CA GLY A 107 26.13 6.33 2.34
C GLY A 107 25.11 6.84 3.35
N PHE A 108 24.12 6.06 3.78
CA PHE A 108 23.34 6.41 4.98
C PHE A 108 22.69 5.16 5.61
N ALA A 109 22.93 5.00 6.92
CA ALA A 109 22.33 4.04 7.86
C ALA A 109 22.95 2.63 7.96
N ASP A 110 24.17 2.54 8.50
CA ASP A 110 24.65 1.35 9.25
C ASP A 110 25.07 1.71 10.71
N GLU A 111 24.58 2.82 11.27
CA GLU A 111 24.72 3.14 12.70
C GLU A 111 23.32 3.20 13.33
N ASP A 112 23.01 2.27 14.25
CA ASP A 112 21.99 2.34 15.33
C ASP A 112 21.19 1.05 15.60
N LEU A 113 21.47 -0.09 14.97
CA LEU A 113 20.65 -1.30 15.13
C LEU A 113 21.35 -2.52 15.76
N GLU A 114 22.28 -2.30 16.70
CA GLU A 114 22.97 -3.42 17.38
C GLU A 114 22.83 -3.49 18.91
N ASN A 115 21.81 -2.87 19.54
CA ASN A 115 21.74 -2.82 21.01
C ASN A 115 20.45 -3.25 21.74
N ASN A 116 19.44 -3.85 21.08
CA ASN A 116 18.16 -4.14 21.77
C ASN A 116 17.73 -5.60 21.92
N ASP A 117 18.52 -6.60 21.52
CA ASP A 117 18.04 -8.00 21.53
C ASP A 117 18.53 -8.88 22.70
N LEU A 118 19.00 -8.28 23.81
CA LEU A 118 19.60 -9.03 24.93
C LEU A 118 19.11 -8.67 26.35
N LYS A 119 18.02 -7.90 26.50
CA LYS A 119 17.56 -7.45 27.85
C LYS A 119 16.12 -7.79 28.25
N GLU A 120 15.43 -8.69 27.57
CA GLU A 120 14.06 -9.07 27.97
C GLU A 120 13.97 -10.53 28.45
N ARG A 121 14.79 -10.88 29.44
CA ARG A 121 14.53 -11.98 30.39
C ARG A 121 15.09 -11.58 31.75
N GLN A 122 14.26 -11.67 32.79
CA GLN A 122 14.42 -11.15 34.17
C GLN A 122 13.90 -9.70 34.25
N SER A 123 12.80 -9.36 34.94
CA SER A 123 12.43 -9.78 36.29
C SER A 123 10.91 -9.69 36.50
N ILE A 124 10.34 -10.77 37.03
CA ILE A 124 9.03 -10.82 37.68
C ILE A 124 9.26 -10.41 39.13
N THR A 125 8.72 -9.28 39.58
CA THR A 125 8.37 -9.08 40.99
C THR A 125 7.19 -8.13 41.12
N SER A 126 6.16 -8.67 41.76
CA SER A 126 4.94 -8.07 42.28
C SER A 126 5.16 -6.83 43.15
N SER A 127 4.27 -5.84 43.03
CA SER A 127 3.92 -4.90 44.10
C SER A 127 2.51 -4.33 43.86
N SER A 128 1.60 -4.75 44.71
CA SER A 128 0.24 -4.26 44.85
C SER A 128 0.24 -2.94 45.63
N SER A 129 -0.54 -1.94 45.22
CA SER A 129 -0.96 -0.86 46.11
C SER A 129 -2.29 -0.23 45.68
N ASN A 130 -3.17 -0.14 46.68
CA ASN A 130 -4.49 0.51 46.71
C ASN A 130 -4.40 2.04 46.65
N THR A 131 -5.43 2.69 46.10
CA THR A 131 -6.22 3.82 46.68
C THR A 131 -7.19 4.34 45.59
N HIS A 132 -8.50 4.14 45.68
CA HIS A 132 -9.49 4.94 46.44
C HIS A 132 -9.42 6.45 46.17
N ARG A 133 -10.33 6.97 45.32
CA ARG A 133 -11.03 8.25 45.53
C ARG A 133 -12.23 8.42 44.57
N GLN A 134 -13.37 8.76 45.16
CA GLN A 134 -14.61 9.24 44.56
C GLN A 134 -14.53 10.76 44.28
N SER A 135 -15.29 11.26 43.29
CA SER A 135 -16.25 12.38 43.41
C SER A 135 -16.60 12.95 42.01
N THR A 136 -17.80 12.74 41.45
CA THR A 136 -18.98 13.64 41.42
C THR A 136 -18.91 14.90 40.54
N ILE A 137 -19.92 14.98 39.66
CA ILE A 137 -20.65 16.16 39.13
C ILE A 137 -19.95 17.05 38.09
N THR A 138 -20.51 17.07 36.88
CA THR A 138 -20.87 18.32 36.17
C THR A 138 -22.05 18.11 35.20
N ASP A 139 -23.17 18.69 35.59
CA ASP A 139 -24.06 19.57 34.83
C ASP A 139 -24.44 19.24 33.38
N LEU A 140 -25.67 18.74 33.35
CA LEU A 140 -26.68 18.76 32.30
C LEU A 140 -26.98 20.21 31.87
N PHE A 141 -26.69 20.57 30.62
CA PHE A 141 -27.22 21.78 29.99
C PHE A 141 -28.25 21.43 28.92
N ASP A 142 -29.46 21.91 29.18
CA ASP A 142 -30.57 22.05 28.24
C ASP A 142 -30.14 22.76 26.96
N LYS A 143 -30.50 22.21 25.79
CA LYS A 143 -30.58 23.00 24.56
C LYS A 143 -31.90 22.78 23.84
N LYS A 144 -32.69 23.85 23.96
CA LYS A 144 -33.96 24.21 23.36
C LYS A 144 -33.98 24.01 21.84
N THR A 145 -35.09 23.47 21.37
CA THR A 145 -35.58 23.38 19.99
C THR A 145 -35.73 24.74 19.31
N SER A 146 -35.36 24.81 18.03
CA SER A 146 -36.08 25.62 17.04
C SER A 146 -35.89 25.03 15.65
N ASN A 147 -37.02 24.63 15.06
CA ASN A 147 -37.21 24.37 13.63
C ASN A 147 -36.78 25.59 12.82
N ASP A 148 -36.12 25.36 11.69
CA ASP A 148 -36.36 26.19 10.51
C ASP A 148 -36.20 25.34 9.25
N ASP A 149 -37.33 25.23 8.54
CA ASP A 149 -37.45 24.67 7.21
C ASP A 149 -36.74 25.58 6.20
N SER A 150 -35.81 25.03 5.42
CA SER A 150 -35.60 25.55 4.06
C SER A 150 -35.19 24.46 3.09
N ASN A 151 -36.15 24.19 2.22
CA ASN A 151 -36.02 23.44 0.99
C ASN A 151 -34.89 23.96 0.09
N ASN A 152 -34.44 23.04 -0.76
CA ASN A 152 -34.13 23.29 -2.18
C ASN A 152 -32.67 23.55 -2.55
N SER A 153 -31.95 22.49 -2.91
CA SER A 153 -31.70 22.15 -4.32
C SER A 153 -30.60 21.10 -4.40
N ASN A 154 -31.01 19.85 -4.65
CA ASN A 154 -30.13 18.79 -5.10
C ASN A 154 -29.58 19.16 -6.48
N SER A 155 -28.37 19.71 -6.52
CA SER A 155 -27.51 19.63 -7.69
C SER A 155 -26.26 18.86 -7.28
N ALA A 156 -26.45 17.54 -7.17
CA ALA A 156 -25.35 16.59 -7.13
C ALA A 156 -24.71 16.60 -8.51
N SER A 157 -23.83 17.57 -8.72
CA SER A 157 -22.81 17.54 -9.75
C SER A 157 -21.94 16.32 -9.48
N TYR A 158 -22.31 15.21 -10.11
CA TYR A 158 -21.40 14.11 -10.36
C TYR A 158 -20.25 14.72 -11.15
N ILE A 159 -19.15 14.99 -10.44
CA ILE A 159 -17.88 15.34 -11.06
C ILE A 159 -17.58 14.17 -11.99
N SER A 160 -17.76 14.45 -13.28
CA SER A 160 -17.36 13.64 -14.41
C SER A 160 -16.09 12.88 -14.06
N GLU A 161 -16.12 11.55 -14.22
CA GLU A 161 -14.97 10.66 -14.12
C GLU A 161 -13.89 11.18 -15.08
N PHE A 162 -13.05 12.07 -14.58
CA PHE A 162 -11.82 12.44 -15.25
C PHE A 162 -10.99 11.17 -15.25
N SER A 163 -10.92 10.54 -16.43
CA SER A 163 -9.96 9.49 -16.74
C SER A 163 -8.56 10.09 -16.68
N LEU A 164 -8.08 10.39 -15.47
CA LEU A 164 -6.74 10.87 -15.20
C LEU A 164 -5.79 9.76 -15.62
N SER A 165 -4.85 10.11 -16.49
CA SER A 165 -3.80 9.20 -16.94
C SER A 165 -3.06 8.61 -15.74
N SER A 166 -2.67 7.34 -15.83
CA SER A 166 -1.84 6.64 -14.83
C SER A 166 -0.53 7.38 -14.51
N ASP A 167 -0.12 8.30 -15.38
CA ASP A 167 1.08 9.13 -15.26
C ASP A 167 0.87 10.41 -14.43
N TYR A 168 -0.28 10.56 -13.79
CA TYR A 168 -0.55 11.73 -12.96
C TYR A 168 0.49 11.88 -11.83
N VAL A 169 0.99 13.10 -11.64
CA VAL A 169 1.93 13.44 -10.56
C VAL A 169 1.25 14.45 -9.64
N PHE A 170 1.14 14.12 -8.35
CA PHE A 170 0.57 15.04 -7.37
C PHE A 170 1.56 16.17 -7.06
N THR A 171 1.32 17.34 -7.62
CA THR A 171 2.04 18.57 -7.31
C THR A 171 1.23 19.44 -6.32
N TYR A 172 1.89 20.41 -5.70
CA TYR A 172 1.23 21.40 -4.83
C TYR A 172 0.88 22.67 -5.63
N PRO A 173 -0.34 23.24 -5.48
CA PRO A 173 -1.50 22.65 -4.82
C PRO A 173 -2.04 21.46 -5.62
N SER A 174 -2.59 20.47 -4.91
CA SER A 174 -3.08 19.23 -5.50
C SER A 174 -4.59 19.21 -5.69
N ILE A 175 -5.06 18.35 -6.60
CA ILE A 175 -6.49 18.03 -6.62
C ILE A 175 -6.87 17.26 -5.34
N LEU A 176 -8.07 17.51 -4.81
CA LEU A 176 -8.57 16.87 -3.60
C LEU A 176 -9.88 16.12 -3.88
N PRO A 177 -10.15 15.01 -3.19
CA PRO A 177 -11.38 14.27 -3.37
C PRO A 177 -12.62 15.04 -2.88
N GLY A 178 -13.76 14.65 -3.43
CA GLY A 178 -15.05 14.85 -2.76
C GLY A 178 -15.23 13.79 -1.67
N PHE A 179 -15.11 14.19 -0.40
CA PHE A 179 -15.39 13.31 0.73
C PHE A 179 -16.90 13.05 0.93
N SER A 180 -17.22 11.96 1.63
CA SER A 180 -18.59 11.68 2.08
C SER A 180 -19.14 12.77 3.01
N SER A 181 -20.47 12.85 3.14
CA SER A 181 -21.13 13.89 3.94
C SER A 181 -20.66 13.90 5.38
N ASN A 182 -20.50 12.72 6.00
CA ASN A 182 -20.05 12.59 7.39
C ASN A 182 -18.63 13.14 7.59
N ILE A 183 -17.71 12.83 6.66
CA ILE A 183 -16.34 13.34 6.72
C ILE A 183 -16.31 14.85 6.45
N LYS A 184 -17.10 15.34 5.50
CA LYS A 184 -17.21 16.79 5.24
C LYS A 184 -17.72 17.56 6.45
N GLU A 185 -18.68 17.01 7.19
CA GLU A 185 -19.17 17.60 8.42
C GLU A 185 -18.08 17.58 9.50
N ALA A 186 -17.43 16.44 9.73
CA ALA A 186 -16.36 16.30 10.70
C ALA A 186 -15.15 17.22 10.42
N LEU A 187 -14.83 17.46 9.15
CA LEU A 187 -13.80 18.43 8.72
C LEU A 187 -14.21 19.89 8.99
N LYS A 188 -15.51 20.19 9.04
CA LYS A 188 -16.02 21.54 9.35
C LYS A 188 -16.14 21.78 10.86
N THR A 189 -16.47 20.74 11.63
CA THR A 189 -16.73 20.83 13.07
C THR A 189 -15.52 20.50 13.94
N ASP A 190 -14.34 20.35 13.34
CA ASP A 190 -13.08 19.98 14.03
C ASP A 190 -13.13 18.61 14.74
N ALA A 191 -14.05 17.74 14.32
CA ALA A 191 -14.24 16.39 14.87
C ALA A 191 -13.56 15.30 14.03
N ILE A 192 -12.72 15.66 13.07
CA ILE A 192 -12.15 14.72 12.09
C ILE A 192 -11.35 13.58 12.73
N HIS A 193 -10.73 13.81 13.88
CA HIS A 193 -9.96 12.78 14.59
C HIS A 193 -10.81 11.59 15.06
N GLN A 194 -12.11 11.79 15.31
CA GLN A 194 -13.05 10.70 15.64
C GLN A 194 -13.34 9.82 14.42
N HIS A 195 -13.25 10.40 13.22
CA HIS A 195 -13.49 9.73 11.94
C HIS A 195 -12.20 9.48 11.15
N TRP A 196 -11.03 9.54 11.80
CA TRP A 196 -9.72 9.53 11.14
C TRP A 196 -9.52 8.32 10.25
N ALA A 197 -9.87 7.12 10.73
CA ALA A 197 -9.74 5.90 9.95
C ALA A 197 -10.59 5.93 8.67
N THR A 198 -11.85 6.34 8.77
CA THR A 198 -12.76 6.45 7.62
C THR A 198 -12.29 7.49 6.62
N PHE A 199 -11.85 8.64 7.12
CA PHE A 199 -11.28 9.73 6.32
C PHE A 199 -10.04 9.27 5.53
N ILE A 200 -9.07 8.62 6.20
CA ILE A 200 -7.86 8.09 5.57
C ILE A 200 -8.22 7.01 4.54
N ASN A 201 -9.22 6.17 4.81
CA ASN A 201 -9.68 5.14 3.87
C ASN A 201 -10.28 5.74 2.59
N GLU A 202 -11.15 6.76 2.72
CA GLU A 202 -11.72 7.47 1.56
C GLU A 202 -10.63 8.14 0.73
N LEU A 203 -9.71 8.84 1.40
CA LEU A 203 -8.59 9.52 0.74
C LEU A 203 -7.68 8.53 0.01
N ALA A 204 -7.30 7.43 0.65
CA ALA A 204 -6.45 6.40 0.05
C ALA A 204 -7.11 5.76 -1.18
N ARG A 205 -8.40 5.44 -1.12
CA ARG A 205 -9.14 4.86 -2.25
C ARG A 205 -9.18 5.80 -3.45
N TRP A 206 -9.48 7.07 -3.22
CA TRP A 206 -9.52 8.06 -4.29
C TRP A 206 -8.13 8.27 -4.91
N ILE A 207 -7.08 8.41 -4.09
CA ILE A 207 -5.70 8.51 -4.60
C ILE A 207 -5.37 7.29 -5.45
N MET A 208 -5.65 6.08 -4.97
CA MET A 208 -5.36 4.84 -5.69
C MET A 208 -6.20 4.67 -6.96
N SER A 209 -7.34 5.36 -7.09
CA SER A 209 -8.10 5.38 -8.35
C SER A 209 -7.50 6.30 -9.42
N ILE A 210 -6.75 7.33 -9.00
CA ILE A 210 -6.08 8.27 -9.90
C ILE A 210 -4.68 7.78 -10.22
N LYS A 211 -3.92 7.46 -9.18
CA LYS A 211 -2.56 6.96 -9.24
C LYS A 211 -2.45 5.69 -8.40
N PRO A 212 -2.58 4.50 -9.02
CA PRO A 212 -2.45 3.22 -8.30
C PRO A 212 -1.11 3.07 -7.56
N TYR A 213 -0.07 3.76 -8.05
CA TYR A 213 1.30 3.67 -7.55
C TYR A 213 1.82 5.00 -7.00
N LEU A 214 1.26 5.46 -5.89
CA LEU A 214 1.80 6.59 -5.14
C LEU A 214 3.01 6.13 -4.30
N ARG A 215 4.21 6.63 -4.62
CA ARG A 215 5.46 6.27 -3.92
C ARG A 215 6.23 7.46 -3.39
N GLU A 216 6.24 8.52 -4.16
CA GLU A 216 7.16 9.62 -3.91
C GLU A 216 6.75 10.43 -2.70
N GLN A 217 7.71 10.69 -1.81
CA GLN A 217 7.45 11.41 -0.56
C GLN A 217 6.90 12.82 -0.83
N HIS A 218 7.36 13.48 -1.90
CA HIS A 218 6.91 14.82 -2.26
C HIS A 218 5.43 14.85 -2.65
N GLU A 219 4.91 13.79 -3.26
CA GLU A 219 3.48 13.70 -3.63
C GLU A 219 2.59 13.61 -2.39
N TYR A 220 2.97 12.79 -1.40
CA TYR A 220 2.27 12.75 -0.11
C TYR A 220 2.27 14.12 0.57
N GLN A 221 3.40 14.84 0.51
CA GLN A 221 3.51 16.19 1.08
C GLN A 221 2.61 17.18 0.34
N ALA A 222 2.57 17.14 -0.99
CA ALA A 222 1.71 18.01 -1.79
C ALA A 222 0.22 17.81 -1.46
N ILE A 223 -0.22 16.54 -1.39
CA ILE A 223 -1.59 16.20 -0.97
C ILE A 223 -1.85 16.71 0.45
N GLY A 224 -0.97 16.39 1.40
CA GLY A 224 -1.15 16.73 2.80
C GLY A 224 -1.20 18.23 3.05
N GLN A 225 -0.32 19.00 2.39
CA GLN A 225 -0.27 20.45 2.50
C GLN A 225 -1.54 21.08 1.92
N THR A 226 -1.96 20.67 0.72
CA THR A 226 -3.18 21.17 0.10
C THR A 226 -4.41 20.87 0.97
N LEU A 227 -4.47 19.67 1.55
CA LEU A 227 -5.59 19.28 2.40
C LEU A 227 -5.64 20.09 3.69
N TYR A 228 -4.47 20.38 4.29
CA TYR A 228 -4.37 21.17 5.52
C TYR A 228 -4.75 22.64 5.30
N GLU A 229 -4.37 23.22 4.17
CA GLU A 229 -4.79 24.58 3.79
C GLU A 229 -6.31 24.70 3.65
N LYS A 230 -6.95 23.64 3.14
CA LYS A 230 -8.41 23.58 3.02
C LYS A 230 -9.11 23.23 4.33
N TYR A 231 -8.50 22.37 5.15
CA TYR A 231 -9.06 21.83 6.39
C TYR A 231 -8.00 21.80 7.50
N PRO A 232 -7.77 22.91 8.22
CA PRO A 232 -6.74 22.99 9.26
C PRO A 232 -6.92 21.98 10.40
N SER A 233 -8.15 21.52 10.63
CA SER A 233 -8.53 20.52 11.65
C SER A 233 -7.79 19.19 11.55
N ILE A 234 -7.16 18.88 10.41
CA ILE A 234 -6.38 17.64 10.24
C ILE A 234 -4.95 17.75 10.78
N GLY A 235 -4.51 18.97 11.09
CA GLY A 235 -3.13 19.26 11.45
C GLY A 235 -2.79 18.82 12.87
N THR A 236 -1.54 18.39 13.06
CA THR A 236 -0.95 18.20 14.39
C THR A 236 -0.06 19.38 14.75
N THR A 237 0.33 19.50 16.02
CA THR A 237 1.33 20.48 16.45
C THR A 237 2.68 20.22 15.79
N GLY A 238 3.37 21.29 15.36
CA GLY A 238 4.73 21.22 14.81
C GLY A 238 4.93 22.00 13.50
N PRO A 239 6.15 21.97 12.94
CA PRO A 239 6.51 22.74 11.74
C PRO A 239 5.84 22.21 10.46
N LYS A 240 5.41 20.94 10.46
CA LYS A 240 4.68 20.30 9.35
C LYS A 240 3.38 19.67 9.90
N PRO A 241 2.31 20.45 10.09
CA PRO A 241 1.07 19.99 10.69
C PRO A 241 0.44 18.78 9.96
N TRP A 242 0.63 18.67 8.65
CA TRP A 242 0.12 17.57 7.83
C TRP A 242 0.99 16.30 7.86
N SER A 243 2.10 16.27 8.59
CA SER A 243 3.01 15.11 8.58
C SER A 243 2.36 13.82 9.10
N PHE A 244 1.48 13.92 10.10
CA PHE A 244 0.74 12.77 10.62
C PHE A 244 -0.25 12.20 9.59
N LEU A 245 -0.90 13.08 8.82
CA LEU A 245 -1.71 12.69 7.66
C LEU A 245 -0.89 11.94 6.63
N CYS A 246 0.27 12.48 6.21
CA CYS A 246 1.12 11.83 5.22
C CYS A 246 1.54 10.42 5.65
N ARG A 247 1.91 10.25 6.94
CA ARG A 247 2.28 8.94 7.50
C ARG A 247 1.09 7.98 7.50
N SER A 248 -0.06 8.41 8.00
CA SER A 248 -1.29 7.60 8.05
C SER A 248 -1.74 7.16 6.66
N LEU A 249 -1.68 8.09 5.70
CA LEU A 249 -2.06 7.85 4.31
C LEU A 249 -1.11 6.87 3.63
N SER A 250 0.20 7.08 3.76
CA SER A 250 1.22 6.17 3.22
C SER A 250 1.04 4.74 3.75
N GLN A 251 0.81 4.60 5.06
CA GLN A 251 0.54 3.29 5.65
C GLN A 251 -0.74 2.64 5.12
N ARG A 252 -1.82 3.43 4.95
CA ARG A 252 -3.09 2.90 4.43
C ARG A 252 -2.96 2.43 2.98
N ILE A 253 -2.31 3.21 2.12
CA ILE A 253 -2.09 2.84 0.71
C ILE A 253 -1.28 1.54 0.62
N ARG A 254 -0.21 1.38 1.41
CA ARG A 254 0.54 0.11 1.49
C ARG A 254 -0.36 -1.06 1.87
N THR A 255 -1.17 -0.88 2.93
CA THR A 255 -2.09 -1.92 3.43
C THR A 255 -3.10 -2.32 2.36
N GLU A 256 -3.71 -1.35 1.67
CA GLU A 256 -4.65 -1.60 0.57
C GLU A 256 -3.99 -2.35 -0.60
N ARG A 257 -2.78 -1.95 -1.00
CA ARG A 257 -2.01 -2.67 -2.05
C ARG A 257 -1.75 -4.12 -1.64
N TRP A 258 -1.32 -4.35 -0.41
CA TRP A 258 -1.09 -5.69 0.11
C TRP A 258 -2.37 -6.54 0.16
N GLN A 259 -3.49 -5.97 0.59
CA GLN A 259 -4.78 -6.66 0.61
C GLN A 259 -5.28 -7.01 -0.79
N ARG A 260 -5.11 -6.09 -1.76
CA ARG A 260 -5.42 -6.36 -3.18
C ARG A 260 -4.61 -7.54 -3.69
N ARG A 261 -3.28 -7.54 -3.47
CA ARG A 261 -2.39 -8.67 -3.84
C ARG A 261 -2.87 -10.01 -3.28
N LYS A 262 -3.15 -10.07 -1.97
CA LYS A 262 -3.67 -11.30 -1.33
C LYS A 262 -5.00 -11.78 -1.92
N THR A 263 -5.90 -10.85 -2.23
CA THR A 263 -7.22 -11.16 -2.78
C THR A 263 -7.09 -11.73 -4.20
N PHE A 264 -6.24 -11.14 -5.04
CA PHE A 264 -5.97 -11.64 -6.38
C PHE A 264 -5.32 -13.03 -6.36
N ALA A 265 -4.33 -13.26 -5.50
CA ALA A 265 -3.71 -14.57 -5.33
C ALA A 265 -4.74 -15.65 -4.91
N THR A 266 -5.66 -15.29 -4.01
CA THR A 266 -6.71 -16.22 -3.56
C THR A 266 -7.73 -16.51 -4.65
N LYS A 267 -8.12 -15.49 -5.44
CA LYS A 267 -9.06 -15.64 -6.54
C LYS A 267 -8.49 -16.52 -7.65
N LYS A 268 -7.23 -16.30 -8.02
CA LYS A 268 -6.53 -17.10 -9.04
C LYS A 268 -6.48 -18.59 -8.67
N ARG A 269 -6.15 -18.91 -7.41
CA ARG A 269 -6.16 -20.30 -6.91
C ARG A 269 -7.53 -20.96 -7.06
N LYS A 270 -8.61 -20.26 -6.71
CA LYS A 270 -9.97 -20.78 -6.90
C LYS A 270 -10.33 -21.02 -8.38
N GLU A 271 -9.88 -20.13 -9.27
CA GLU A 271 -10.09 -20.29 -10.72
C GLU A 271 -9.30 -21.49 -11.28
N ASP A 272 -8.07 -21.71 -10.82
CA ASP A 272 -7.24 -22.84 -11.23
C ASP A 272 -7.76 -24.18 -10.68
N ASP A 273 -8.28 -24.19 -9.45
CA ASP A 273 -8.95 -25.35 -8.84
C ASP A 273 -10.22 -25.72 -9.63
N MET A 274 -11.04 -24.73 -10.03
CA MET A 274 -12.24 -24.97 -10.85
C MET A 274 -11.89 -25.54 -12.23
N LYS A 275 -10.87 -25.00 -12.91
CA LYS A 275 -10.43 -25.52 -14.23
C LYS A 275 -9.91 -26.95 -14.16
N THR A 276 -9.32 -27.35 -13.04
CA THR A 276 -8.81 -28.72 -12.84
C THR A 276 -9.95 -29.72 -12.71
N ILE A 277 -11.07 -29.31 -12.10
CA ILE A 277 -12.27 -30.13 -11.98
C ILE A 277 -12.91 -30.34 -13.36
N ASP A 278 -13.09 -29.29 -14.15
CA ASP A 278 -13.75 -29.38 -15.47
C ASP A 278 -12.99 -30.29 -16.44
N ARG A 279 -11.65 -30.25 -16.47
CA ARG A 279 -10.84 -31.13 -17.34
C ARG A 279 -10.94 -32.62 -16.99
N ASN A 280 -11.27 -32.95 -15.75
CA ASN A 280 -11.47 -34.34 -15.33
C ASN A 280 -12.83 -34.87 -15.76
N TYR A 281 -13.82 -34.00 -16.01
CA TYR A 281 -15.13 -34.41 -16.52
C TYR A 281 -15.12 -34.64 -18.05
N ASP A 282 -14.27 -33.94 -18.80
CA ASP A 282 -14.17 -34.12 -20.26
C ASP A 282 -13.37 -35.38 -20.68
N ASN A 283 -12.73 -36.08 -19.74
CA ASN A 283 -11.95 -37.30 -19.99
C ASN A 283 -12.68 -38.59 -19.54
N ILE A 284 -13.97 -38.51 -19.22
CA ILE A 284 -14.85 -39.65 -18.90
C ILE A 284 -15.87 -39.81 -20.02
#